data_AF-A0A949E297-F1
#
_entry.id   AF-A0A949E297-F1
#
_cell.length_a   1.000
_cell.length_b   1.000
_cell.length_c   1.000
_cell.angle_alpha   90.00
_cell.angle_beta   90.00
_cell.angle_gamma   90.00
#
_symmetry.space_group_name_H-M   'P 1'
#
loop_
_entity.id
_entity.type
_entity.pdbx_description
1 polymer ?
#
loop_
_entity_poly.entity_id
_entity_poly.type
_entity_poly.pdbx_seq_one_letter_code
_entity_poly.pdbx_strand_id
1 'polypeptide(L)'
;MTKEKILAEVAAKKLSVDEAAKLFDELETAKRGTLYCKVSQKSGMSLYGLQRMPVTLYVEQWERLLAFADEMRAFLKEHDAELKRKQR
;
A
#
# COMPACT_ATOMS: atom_id res chain seq x y z
N MET A 1 17.99 -0.02 7.91
CA MET A 1 18.72 0.10 6.61
C MET A 1 17.87 0.93 5.66
N THR A 2 18.41 1.98 5.02
CA THR A 2 17.67 2.72 3.97
C THR A 2 17.94 2.09 2.61
N LYS A 3 17.07 2.36 1.63
CA LYS A 3 17.22 1.85 0.27
C LYS A 3 18.56 2.27 -0.35
N GLU A 4 19.03 3.49 -0.06
CA GLU A 4 20.33 3.97 -0.56
C GLU A 4 21.51 3.20 0.05
N LYS A 5 21.44 2.84 1.34
CA LYS A 5 22.51 2.06 1.99
C LYS A 5 22.63 0.65 1.41
N ILE A 6 21.51 -0.02 1.14
CA ILE A 6 21.52 -1.36 0.52
C ILE A 6 22.13 -1.30 -0.88
N LEU A 7 21.76 -0.31 -1.69
CA LEU A 7 22.33 -0.12 -3.03
C LEU A 7 23.83 0.20 -2.98
N ALA A 8 24.27 0.99 -2.01
CA ALA A 8 25.70 1.29 -1.82
C ALA A 8 26.52 0.04 -1.46
N GLU A 9 25.96 -0.88 -0.66
CA GLU A 9 26.64 -2.13 -0.28
C GLU A 9 26.71 -3.16 -1.41
N VAL A 10 25.69 -3.21 -2.27
CA VAL A 10 25.74 -3.99 -3.53
C VAL A 10 26.80 -3.42 -4.46
N ALA A 11 26.85 -2.09 -4.63
CA ALA A 11 27.85 -1.43 -5.46
C ALA A 11 29.28 -1.67 -4.93
N ALA A 12 29.44 -1.75 -3.61
CA ALA A 12 30.70 -2.09 -2.95
C ALA A 12 31.05 -3.60 -2.97
N LYS A 13 30.24 -4.44 -3.62
CA LYS A 13 30.37 -5.92 -3.65
C LYS A 13 30.38 -6.57 -2.26
N LYS A 14 29.85 -5.89 -1.24
CA LYS A 14 29.75 -6.40 0.14
C LYS A 14 28.46 -7.19 0.36
N LEU A 15 27.51 -7.07 -0.56
CA LEU A 15 26.20 -7.70 -0.50
C LEU A 15 25.86 -8.29 -1.86
N SER A 16 25.36 -9.52 -1.88
CA SER A 16 24.88 -10.12 -3.13
C SER A 16 23.54 -9.52 -3.57
N VAL A 17 23.25 -9.65 -4.88
CA VAL A 17 21.98 -9.16 -5.46
C VAL A 17 20.78 -9.87 -4.82
N ASP A 18 20.90 -11.16 -4.50
CA ASP A 18 19.83 -11.94 -3.86
C ASP A 18 19.56 -11.52 -2.41
N GLU A 19 20.60 -11.17 -1.66
CA GLU A 19 20.46 -10.66 -0.29
C GLU A 19 19.85 -9.24 -0.29
N ALA A 20 20.22 -8.41 -1.26
CA ALA A 20 19.61 -7.10 -1.45
C ALA A 20 18.12 -7.21 -1.81
N ALA A 21 17.74 -8.17 -2.65
CA ALA A 21 16.34 -8.44 -2.97
C ALA A 21 15.52 -8.81 -1.72
N LYS A 22 16.05 -9.69 -0.88
CA LYS A 22 15.41 -10.06 0.41
C LYS A 22 15.26 -8.87 1.34
N LEU A 23 16.29 -8.03 1.47
CA LEU A 23 16.22 -6.82 2.31
C LEU A 23 15.23 -5.78 1.78
N PHE A 24 15.07 -5.68 0.46
CA PHE A 24 14.01 -4.84 -0.13
C PHE A 24 12.62 -5.41 0.13
N ASP A 25 12.44 -6.72 -0.01
CA ASP A 25 11.18 -7.38 0.31
C ASP A 25 10.83 -7.25 1.80
N GLU A 26 11.82 -7.31 2.70
CA GLU A 26 11.66 -7.06 4.14
C GLU A 26 11.29 -5.60 4.43
N LEU A 27 11.89 -4.64 3.74
CA LEU A 27 11.52 -3.22 3.84
C LEU A 27 10.12 -2.93 3.30
N GLU A 28 9.69 -3.61 2.23
CA GLU A 28 8.31 -3.54 1.73
C GLU A 28 7.34 -4.25 2.69
N THR A 29 7.77 -5.37 3.28
CA THR A 29 7.02 -6.14 4.28
C THR A 29 6.86 -5.38 5.59
N ALA A 30 7.85 -4.58 6.01
CA ALA A 30 7.77 -3.72 7.18
C ALA A 30 6.72 -2.59 7.02
N LYS A 31 6.27 -2.29 5.79
CA LYS A 31 5.14 -1.38 5.55
C LYS A 31 3.77 -2.07 5.72
N ARG A 32 3.72 -3.39 5.94
CA ARG A 32 2.47 -4.12 6.20
C ARG A 32 1.85 -3.59 7.50
N GLY A 33 0.80 -2.79 7.36
CA GLY A 33 0.14 -2.14 8.49
C GLY A 33 -0.16 -0.66 8.27
N THR A 34 0.51 -0.03 7.31
CA THR A 34 0.24 1.37 6.95
C THR A 34 -0.27 1.44 5.52
N LEU A 35 -1.28 2.28 5.26
CA LEU A 35 -1.76 2.51 3.91
C LEU A 35 -0.66 3.21 3.08
N TYR A 36 -0.43 2.74 1.85
CA TYR A 36 0.48 3.40 0.92
C TYR A 36 0.02 3.21 -0.54
N CYS A 37 0.38 4.14 -1.41
CA CYS A 37 0.00 4.11 -2.82
C CYS A 37 1.21 3.78 -3.72
N LYS A 38 0.95 3.07 -4.82
CA LYS A 38 1.88 2.93 -5.96
C LYS A 38 1.13 3.16 -7.26
N VAL A 39 1.80 3.72 -8.27
CA VAL A 39 1.30 3.76 -9.64
C VAL A 39 1.49 2.37 -10.25
N SER A 40 0.44 1.81 -10.84
CA SER A 40 0.48 0.51 -11.49
C SER A 40 1.06 0.63 -12.91
N GLN A 41 1.60 -0.47 -13.42
CA GLN A 41 2.10 -0.54 -14.81
C GLN A 41 1.00 -0.34 -15.86
N LYS A 42 -0.27 -0.43 -15.46
CA LYS A 42 -1.45 -0.23 -16.33
C LYS A 42 -2.10 1.15 -16.09
N SER A 43 -1.32 2.14 -15.66
CA SER A 43 -1.77 3.54 -15.46
C SER A 43 -2.88 3.74 -14.40
N GLY A 44 -3.08 2.79 -13.50
CA GLY A 44 -3.96 2.95 -12.34
C GLY A 44 -3.20 3.34 -11.07
N MET A 45 -3.89 3.82 -10.04
CA MET A 45 -3.31 3.96 -8.69
C MET A 45 -3.77 2.79 -7.83
N SER A 46 -2.80 2.10 -7.22
CA SER A 46 -3.00 0.98 -6.31
C SER A 46 -2.80 1.42 -4.87
N LEU A 47 -3.82 1.24 -4.02
CA LEU A 47 -3.77 1.42 -2.58
C LEU A 47 -3.49 0.08 -1.89
N TYR A 48 -2.39 0.02 -1.14
CA TYR A 48 -1.95 -1.14 -0.37
C TYR A 48 -2.18 -0.93 1.12
N GLY A 49 -2.06 -2.00 1.91
CA GLY A 49 -2.13 -1.96 3.38
C GLY A 49 -3.54 -2.11 3.96
N LEU A 50 -4.58 -2.16 3.11
CA LEU A 50 -5.97 -2.39 3.51
C LEU A 50 -6.31 -3.89 3.62
N GLN A 51 -5.86 -4.69 2.66
CA GLN A 51 -6.08 -6.15 2.59
C GLN A 51 -4.93 -6.83 1.83
N ARG A 52 -4.99 -8.17 1.66
CA ARG A 52 -3.95 -8.95 0.95
C ARG A 52 -3.71 -8.43 -0.48
N MET A 53 -4.78 -8.09 -1.19
CA MET A 53 -4.70 -7.54 -2.55
C MET A 53 -4.86 -6.01 -2.55
N PRO A 54 -4.08 -5.27 -3.34
CA PRO A 54 -4.27 -3.83 -3.44
C PRO A 54 -5.60 -3.50 -4.12
N VAL A 55 -6.20 -2.38 -3.71
CA VAL A 55 -7.33 -1.79 -4.43
C VAL A 55 -6.74 -0.91 -5.54
N THR A 56 -7.01 -1.24 -6.80
CA THR A 56 -6.50 -0.48 -7.94
C THR A 56 -7.65 0.11 -8.73
N LEU A 57 -7.67 1.43 -8.87
CA LEU A 57 -8.64 2.17 -9.67
C LEU A 57 -7.92 3.16 -10.59
N TYR A 58 -8.59 3.59 -11.66
CA TYR A 58 -8.12 4.71 -12.49
C TYR A 58 -8.32 6.05 -11.77
N VAL A 59 -7.61 7.09 -12.24
CA VAL A 59 -7.62 8.42 -11.60
C VAL A 59 -9.03 8.97 -11.42
N GLU A 60 -9.84 8.99 -12.49
CA GLU A 60 -11.22 9.49 -12.46
C GLU A 60 -12.11 8.74 -11.44
N GLN A 61 -11.86 7.43 -11.27
CA GLN A 61 -12.58 6.61 -10.30
C GLN A 61 -12.18 6.95 -8.86
N TRP A 62 -10.89 7.21 -8.62
CA TRP A 62 -10.43 7.70 -7.32
C TRP A 62 -11.01 9.06 -6.99
N GLU A 63 -11.00 10.00 -7.94
CA GLU A 63 -11.57 11.33 -7.75
C GLU A 63 -13.06 11.27 -7.40
N ARG A 64 -13.84 10.45 -8.13
CA ARG A 64 -15.26 10.23 -7.83
C ARG A 64 -15.47 9.57 -6.47
N LEU A 65 -14.66 8.58 -6.11
CA LEU A 65 -14.74 7.90 -4.80
C LEU A 65 -14.44 8.86 -3.65
N LEU A 66 -13.41 9.70 -3.81
CA LEU A 66 -12.98 10.68 -2.81
C LEU A 66 -14.03 11.79 -2.65
N ALA A 67 -14.67 12.22 -3.74
CA ALA A 67 -15.81 13.14 -3.67
C ALA A 67 -17.00 12.54 -2.91
N PHE A 68 -17.22 11.22 -3.00
CA PHE A 68 -18.28 10.49 -2.31
C PHE A 68 -17.92 10.09 -0.86
N ALA A 69 -16.75 10.49 -0.36
CA ALA A 69 -16.23 9.97 0.91
C ALA A 69 -17.07 10.40 2.13
N ASP A 70 -17.70 11.58 2.10
CA ASP A 70 -18.57 12.04 3.20
C ASP A 70 -19.87 11.26 3.28
N GLU A 71 -20.51 10.99 2.14
CA GLU A 71 -21.71 10.15 2.06
C GLU A 71 -21.41 8.73 2.56
N MET A 72 -20.25 8.18 2.18
CA MET A 72 -19.80 6.88 2.67
C MET A 72 -19.59 6.88 4.20
N ARG A 73 -19.00 7.95 4.77
CA ARG A 73 -18.83 8.10 6.22
C ARG A 73 -20.18 8.15 6.95
N ALA A 74 -21.15 8.87 6.40
CA ALA A 74 -22.50 8.96 6.96
C ALA A 74 -23.20 7.58 6.94
N PHE A 75 -23.15 6.89 5.81
CA PHE A 75 -23.74 5.56 5.65
C PHE A 75 -23.13 4.53 6.63
N LEU A 76 -21.80 4.51 6.78
CA LEU A 76 -21.13 3.62 7.74
C LEU A 76 -21.55 3.88 9.19
N LYS A 77 -21.85 5.14 9.55
CA LYS A 77 -22.31 5.51 10.88
C LYS A 77 -23.76 5.09 11.12
N GLU A 78 -24.62 5.29 10.13
CA GLU A 78 -26.04 4.91 10.19
C GLU A 78 -26.20 3.40 10.38
N HIS A 79 -25.37 2.60 9.69
CA HIS A 79 -25.44 1.14 9.70
C HIS A 79 -24.39 0.47 10.60
N ASP A 80 -23.81 1.17 11.59
CA ASP A 80 -22.72 0.62 12.42
C ASP A 80 -23.09 -0.70 13.12
N ALA A 81 -24.35 -0.87 13.52
CA ALA A 81 -24.85 -2.09 14.16
C ALA A 81 -24.93 -3.31 13.20
N GLU A 82 -25.05 -3.07 11.90
CA GLU A 82 -25.14 -4.11 10.87
C GLU A 82 -23.76 -4.52 10.34
N LEU A 83 -22.77 -3.63 10.46
CA LEU A 83 -21.46 -3.79 9.85
C LEU A 83 -20.47 -4.48 10.80
N LYS A 84 -19.90 -5.59 10.33
CA LYS A 84 -18.87 -6.31 11.10
C LYS A 84 -17.53 -5.58 11.02
N ARG A 85 -17.03 -5.12 12.17
CA ARG A 85 -15.65 -4.63 12.30
C ARG A 85 -14.69 -5.81 12.52
N LYS A 86 -13.68 -5.94 11.65
CA LYS A 86 -12.55 -6.83 11.93
C LYS A 86 -11.60 -6.12 12.89
N GLN A 87 -11.36 -6.71 14.06
CA GLN A 87 -10.21 -6.31 14.87
C GLN A 87 -8.92 -6.62 14.09
N ARG A 88 -7.98 -5.68 14.18
CA ARG A 88 -6.73 -5.70 13.44
C ARG A 88 -5.66 -6.48 14.19
#